data_AF-A0A1V5E9K2-F1
#
_entry.id   AF-A0A1V5E9K2-F1
#
_cell.length_a   1.000
_cell.length_b   1.000
_cell.length_c   1.000
_cell.angle_alpha   90.00
_cell.angle_beta   90.00
_cell.angle_gamma   90.00
#
_symmetry.space_group_name_H-M   'P 1'
#
loop_
_entity.id
_entity.type
_entity.pdbx_description
1 polymer ?
#
loop_
_entity_poly.entity_id
_entity_poly.type
_entity_poly.pdbx_seq_one_letter_code
_entity_poly.pdbx_strand_id
1 'polypeptide(L)' 'MTHISRDAIKDEKKGLIYSVIVELEKDSIQIEGRDTKLGAGMSVNVDIKTGERRVIEYVLSPLIQLQRESLHER' A
#
# COMPACT_ATOMS: atom_id res chain seq x y z
N MET A 1 0.03 7.27 -10.55
CA MET A 1 -1.28 6.97 -9.96
C MET A 1 -1.35 5.49 -9.59
N THR A 2 -1.05 5.16 -8.34
CA THR A 2 -1.27 3.82 -7.79
C THR A 2 -2.75 3.71 -7.40
N HIS A 3 -3.49 2.75 -7.97
CA HIS A 3 -4.91 2.54 -7.67
C HIS A 3 -5.10 1.23 -6.91
N ILE A 4 -5.78 1.29 -5.77
CA ILE A 4 -6.17 0.11 -4.99
C ILE A 4 -7.70 0.07 -4.99
N SER A 5 -8.28 -1.04 -5.46
CA SER A 5 -9.74 -1.24 -5.37
C SER A 5 -10.16 -1.20 -3.90
N ARG A 6 -11.19 -0.43 -3.58
CA ARG A 6 -11.73 -0.34 -2.20
C ARG A 6 -12.52 -1.57 -1.80
N ASP A 7 -12.97 -2.34 -2.79
CA ASP A 7 -13.76 -3.55 -2.59
C ASP A 7 -12.92 -4.79 -2.82
N ALA A 8 -13.05 -5.73 -1.89
CA ALA A 8 -12.42 -7.04 -2.00
C ALA A 8 -13.22 -7.93 -2.95
N ILE A 9 -12.52 -8.62 -3.84
CA ILE A 9 -13.08 -9.61 -4.77
C ILE A 9 -12.91 -10.98 -4.13
N LYS A 10 -13.93 -11.84 -4.21
CA LYS A 10 -13.85 -13.20 -3.72
C LYS A 10 -13.18 -14.09 -4.75
N ASP A 11 -12.00 -14.61 -4.41
CA ASP A 11 -11.28 -15.63 -5.16
C ASP A 11 -11.54 -17.01 -4.51
N GLU A 12 -11.92 -17.99 -5.33
CA GLU A 12 -12.33 -19.32 -4.84
C GLU A 12 -11.19 -20.09 -4.14
N LYS A 13 -9.93 -19.74 -4.42
CA LYS A 13 -8.75 -20.40 -3.84
C LYS A 13 -8.04 -19.56 -2.78
N LYS A 14 -8.09 -18.24 -2.90
CA LYS A 14 -7.33 -17.29 -2.07
C LYS A 14 -8.19 -16.48 -1.09
N GLY A 15 -9.51 -16.61 -1.13
CA GLY A 15 -10.40 -15.84 -0.25
C GLY A 15 -10.62 -14.42 -0.75
N LEU A 16 -10.72 -13.44 0.16
CA LEU A 16 -10.93 -12.04 -0.21
C LEU A 16 -9.60 -11.41 -0.69
N ILE A 17 -9.58 -10.90 -1.92
CA ILE A 17 -8.39 -10.28 -2.53
C ILE A 17 -8.67 -8.81 -2.91
N TYR A 18 -7.66 -7.96 -2.77
CA TYR A 18 -7.70 -6.57 -3.22
C TYR A 18 -6.84 -6.41 -4.47
N SER A 19 -7.45 -5.90 -5.55
CA SER A 19 -6.72 -5.61 -6.79
C SER A 19 -5.96 -4.28 -6.67
N VAL A 20 -4.70 -4.26 -7.10
CA VAL A 20 -3.85 -3.07 -7.11
C VAL A 20 -3.21 -2.89 -8.48
N ILE A 21 -3.11 -1.64 -8.92
CA ILE A 21 -2.34 -1.23 -10.10
C ILE A 21 -1.20 -0.33 -9.61
N VAL A 22 0.03 -0.69 -9.96
CA VAL A 22 1.25 0.01 -9.56
C VAL A 22 1.87 0.67 -10.78
N GLU A 23 2.17 1.95 -10.68
CA GLU A 23 2.92 2.69 -11.70
C GLU A 23 4.39 2.75 -11.30
N LEU A 24 5.28 2.60 -12.28
CA LEU A 24 6.72 2.77 -12.09
C LEU A 24 7.05 4.26 -12.12
N GLU A 25 7.82 4.73 -11.14
CA GLU A 25 8.27 6.14 -11.09
C GLU A 25 9.20 6.49 -12.27
N LYS A 26 9.95 5.50 -12.76
CA LYS A 26 10.89 5.64 -13.87
C LYS A 26 10.72 4.50 -14.85
N ASP A 27 10.90 4.80 -16.14
CA ASP A 27 10.88 3.83 -17.24
C ASP A 27 12.27 3.22 -17.50
N SER A 28 13.23 3.48 -16.63
CA SER A 28 14.64 3.11 -16.76
C SER A 28 15.25 2.67 -15.43
N ILE A 29 16.22 1.77 -15.52
CA ILE A 29 16.98 1.23 -14.39
C ILE A 29 18.47 1.22 -14.72
N GLN A 30 19.31 1.41 -13.71
CA GLN A 30 20.75 1.24 -13.89
C GLN A 30 21.13 -0.24 -13.83
N ILE A 31 21.76 -0.71 -14.91
CA ILE A 31 22.35 -2.05 -15.02
C ILE A 31 23.82 -1.84 -15.41
N GLU A 32 24.74 -2.34 -14.59
CA GLU A 32 26.20 -2.25 -14.85
C GLU A 32 26.68 -0.81 -15.15
N GLY A 33 26.13 0.18 -14.46
CA GLY A 33 26.47 1.60 -14.65
C GLY A 33 25.89 2.24 -15.90
N ARG A 34 25.03 1.53 -16.66
CA ARG A 34 24.31 2.07 -17.81
C ARG A 34 22.83 2.20 -17.51
N ASP A 35 22.28 3.36 -17.84
CA ASP A 35 20.85 3.59 -17.73
C ASP A 35 20.12 2.87 -18.87
N THR A 36 19.29 1.89 -18.53
CA THR A 36 18.66 0.99 -19.49
C THR A 36 17.15 1.08 -19.35
N LYS A 37 16.44 1.27 -20.47
CA LYS A 37 14.98 1.28 -20.47
C LYS A 37 14.42 -0.09 -20.09
N LEU A 38 13.38 -0.07 -19.27
CA LEU A 38 12.59 -1.25 -18.94
C LEU A 38 11.86 -1.73 -20.20
N GLY A 39 12.00 -3.01 -20.51
CA GLY A 39 11.48 -3.62 -21.73
C GLY A 39 10.69 -4.89 -21.47
N ALA A 40 9.94 -5.33 -22.47
CA ALA A 40 9.20 -6.58 -22.42
C ALA A 40 10.14 -7.78 -22.18
N GLY A 41 9.70 -8.73 -21.36
CA GLY A 41 10.49 -9.92 -20.98
C GLY A 41 11.23 -9.78 -19.64
N MET A 42 11.26 -8.59 -19.04
CA MET A 42 11.76 -8.41 -17.68
C MET A 42 10.73 -8.87 -16.64
N SER A 43 11.19 -9.53 -15.57
CA SER A 43 10.35 -9.90 -14.42
C SER A 43 10.33 -8.77 -13.40
N VAL A 44 9.16 -8.48 -12.83
CA VAL A 44 8.97 -7.43 -11.82
C VAL A 44 8.47 -8.08 -10.54
N ASN A 45 9.10 -7.74 -9.41
CA ASN A 45 8.62 -8.09 -8.07
C ASN A 45 8.22 -6.81 -7.35
N VAL A 46 7.08 -6.86 -6.66
CA VAL A 46 6.53 -5.72 -5.91
C VAL A 46 6.21 -6.16 -4.49
N ASP A 47 6.80 -5.46 -3.52
CA ASP A 47 6.52 -5.67 -2.10
C ASP A 47 5.56 -4.60 -1.59
N ILE A 48 4.39 -5.03 -1.11
CA ILE A 48 3.38 -4.13 -0.54
C ILE A 48 3.50 -4.17 0.98
N LYS A 49 4.03 -3.10 1.58
CA LYS A 49 4.07 -2.92 3.04
C LYS A 49 2.80 -2.20 3.49
N THR A 50 1.86 -2.92 4.10
CA THR A 50 0.61 -2.34 4.63
C THR A 50 0.84 -1.75 6.03
N GLY A 51 1.33 -0.50 6.07
CA GLY A 51 1.40 0.36 7.26
C GLY A 51 2.57 0.13 8.22
N GLU A 52 3.00 1.20 8.90
CA GLU A 52 3.84 1.16 10.09
C GLU A 52 3.00 1.59 11.29
N ARG A 53 2.23 0.68 11.89
CA ARG A 53 1.48 1.03 13.10
C ARG A 53 2.37 0.81 14.31
N ARG A 54 2.78 1.89 14.97
CA ARG A 54 3.57 1.76 16.20
C ARG A 54 2.70 1.12 17.28
N VAL A 55 3.24 0.16 18.04
CA VAL A 55 2.50 -0.53 19.12
C VAL A 55 1.82 0.47 20.08
N ILE A 56 2.48 1.60 20.35
CA ILE A 56 1.95 2.69 21.18
C ILE A 56 0.62 3.26 20.67
N GLU A 57 0.36 3.23 19.36
CA GLU A 57 -0.89 3.73 18.78
C GLU A 57 -2.10 2.85 19.10
N TYR A 58 -1.92 1.55 19.40
CA TYR A 58 -3.00 0.70 19.91
C TYR A 58 -3.35 1.02 21.35
N VAL A 59 -2.35 1.39 22.15
CA VAL A 59 -2.55 1.77 23.55
C VAL A 59 -3.21 3.14 23.65
N LEU A 60 -2.79 4.08 22.80
CA LEU A 60 -3.29 5.45 22.80
C LEU A 60 -4.56 5.63 21.95
N SER A 61 -4.97 4.65 21.13
CA SER A 61 -6.19 4.79 20.31
C SER A 61 -7.45 5.15 21.10
N PRO A 62 -7.71 4.59 22.31
CA PRO A 62 -8.87 4.98 23.11
C PRO A 62 -8.81 6.43 23.57
N LEU A 63 -7.62 6.95 23.91
CA LEU A 63 -7.43 8.32 24.37
C LEU A 63 -7.64 9.33 23.25
N ILE A 64 -7.12 9.02 22.06
CA ILE A 64 -7.31 9.85 20.87
C ILE A 64 -8.78 9.84 20.44
N GLN A 65 -9.48 8.72 20.61
CA GLN A 65 -10.90 8.59 20.31
C GLN A 65 -11.76 9.40 21.28
N LEU A 66 -11.46 9.33 22.58
CA LEU A 66 -12.12 10.13 23.62
C LEU A 66 -11.88 11.64 23.41
N GLN A 67 -10.66 12.05 23.03
CA GLN A 67 -10.36 13.44 22.70
C GLN A 67 -11.14 13.93 21.47
N ARG A 68 -11.31 13.07 20.45
CA ARG A 68 -12.13 13.40 19.27
C ARG A 68 -13.61 13.51 19.61
N GLU A 69 -14.14 12.61 20.42
CA GLU A 69 -15.55 12.59 20.83
C GLU A 69 -15.90 13.81 21.71
N SER A 70 -15.05 14.15 22.67
CA SER A 70 -15.24 15.32 23.54
C SER A 70 -15.17 16.67 22.82
N LEU A 71 -14.53 16.73 21.65
CA LEU A 71 -14.50 17.93 20.81
C LEU A 71 -15.74 18.07 19.90
N HIS A 72 -16.52 17.00 19.68
CA HIS A 72 -17.75 17.03 18.88
C HIS A 72 -19.01 17.23 19.72
N GLU A 73 -18.91 17.17 21.04
CA GLU A 73 -20.06 17.29 21.96
C GLU A 73 -20.22 18.70 22.57
N ARG A 74 -19.75 19.74 21.87
CA ARG A 74 -20.08 21.15 22.16
C ARG A 74 -20.39 21.93 20.90
#